data_AF-A0A7Y9RFN8-F1
#
_entry.id   AF-A0A7Y9RFN8-F1
#
_cell.length_a   1.000
_cell.length_b   1.000
_cell.length_c   1.000
_cell.angle_alpha   90.00
_cell.angle_beta   90.00
_cell.angle_gamma   90.00
#
_symmetry.space_group_name_H-M   'P 1'
#
loop_
_entity.id
_entity.type
_entity.pdbx_description
1 polymer ?
#
loop_
_entity_poly.entity_id
_entity_poly.type
_entity_poly.pdbx_seq_one_letter_code
_entity_poly.pdbx_strand_id
1 'polypeptide(L)'
;MNMPVGPEAWRISREVAYNGTALGALTLEMIGKETEQAPEAAAPCQSFSSARLHRYIVATIIFYHKPGCATNARQIQALKSAGHDVIAQDILKEPWDAEELRGFFGNMPVASWFNRDAARTKSGEVNPDTTDAASALALMVGDPLLIRRPLIDVDGARCAGLDHEPVLSLLGRKTQDDLEGCLHEANPTRCPQT
;
A
#
# COMPACT_ATOMS: atom_id res chain seq x y z
N MET A 1 -2.89 16.03 -49.66
CA MET A 1 -2.41 15.87 -48.28
C MET A 1 -3.64 15.55 -47.44
N ASN A 2 -3.93 14.26 -47.29
CA ASN A 2 -3.55 13.38 -46.18
C ASN A 2 -4.60 13.44 -45.05
N MET A 3 -5.39 12.38 -44.99
CA MET A 3 -6.14 11.85 -43.84
C MET A 3 -5.15 11.44 -42.71
N PRO A 4 -5.56 10.90 -41.55
CA PRO A 4 -6.91 10.79 -40.96
C PRO A 4 -6.97 11.25 -39.49
N VAL A 5 -8.19 11.45 -39.00
CA VAL A 5 -8.55 11.34 -37.58
C VAL A 5 -9.46 10.13 -37.39
N GLY A 6 -9.18 9.33 -36.37
CA GLY A 6 -10.03 8.28 -35.80
C GLY A 6 -9.18 7.34 -34.92
N PRO A 7 -9.78 6.37 -34.19
CA PRO A 7 -11.11 6.27 -33.55
C PRO A 7 -10.90 5.96 -32.03
N GLU A 8 -11.86 5.78 -31.10
CA GLU A 8 -12.85 4.71 -30.85
C GLU A 8 -13.51 5.07 -29.49
N ALA A 9 -14.82 5.13 -29.30
CA ALA A 9 -15.78 4.02 -29.18
C ALA A 9 -15.55 3.10 -27.96
N TRP A 10 -16.02 3.50 -26.77
CA TRP A 10 -16.27 2.57 -25.66
C TRP A 10 -17.74 2.60 -25.22
N ARG A 11 -18.49 1.64 -25.75
CA ARG A 11 -19.78 1.16 -25.23
C ARG A 11 -19.47 -0.09 -24.42
N ILE A 12 -19.76 -0.10 -23.12
CA ILE A 12 -20.03 -1.35 -22.39
C ILE A 12 -21.28 -1.11 -21.54
N SER A 13 -22.35 -1.76 -21.97
CA SER A 13 -23.64 -1.82 -21.31
C SER A 13 -23.56 -2.65 -20.03
N ARG A 14 -24.31 -2.19 -19.03
CA ARG A 14 -24.59 -2.85 -17.76
C ARG A 14 -25.69 -3.89 -17.99
N GLU A 15 -25.47 -5.15 -17.62
CA GLU A 15 -26.57 -6.10 -17.46
C GLU A 15 -26.19 -7.23 -16.49
N VAL A 16 -26.83 -7.26 -15.32
CA VAL A 16 -26.95 -8.45 -14.47
C VAL A 16 -28.42 -8.55 -14.10
N ALA A 17 -29.09 -9.52 -14.70
CA ALA A 17 -30.46 -9.89 -14.37
C ALA A 17 -30.46 -10.82 -13.15
N TYR A 18 -31.36 -10.56 -12.20
CA TYR A 18 -31.70 -11.42 -11.07
C TYR A 18 -33.20 -11.74 -11.19
N ASN A 19 -33.57 -13.02 -11.13
CA ASN A 19 -34.89 -13.62 -10.85
C ASN A 19 -34.72 -15.14 -11.14
N GLY A 20 -35.15 -16.13 -10.37
CA GLY A 20 -36.18 -16.22 -9.34
C GLY A 20 -37.08 -17.43 -9.66
N THR A 21 -36.96 -18.50 -8.86
CA THR A 21 -37.99 -19.52 -8.53
C THR A 21 -38.43 -20.57 -9.56
N ALA A 22 -38.29 -21.87 -9.21
CA ALA A 22 -39.38 -22.86 -9.30
C ALA A 22 -39.08 -24.12 -8.44
N LEU A 23 -40.10 -24.50 -7.66
CA LEU A 23 -40.23 -25.69 -6.82
C LEU A 23 -40.46 -26.96 -7.65
N GLY A 24 -40.06 -28.11 -7.10
CA GLY A 24 -40.49 -29.43 -7.57
C GLY A 24 -39.96 -30.55 -6.68
N ALA A 25 -40.76 -30.97 -5.70
CA ALA A 25 -40.50 -32.14 -4.87
C ALA A 25 -41.11 -33.40 -5.52
N LEU A 26 -40.37 -34.52 -5.54
CA LEU A 26 -40.91 -35.88 -5.60
C LEU A 26 -39.93 -36.85 -4.91
N THR A 27 -40.50 -37.86 -4.27
CA THR A 27 -40.00 -38.72 -3.19
C THR A 27 -39.58 -40.14 -3.62
N LEU A 28 -38.89 -40.86 -2.70
CA LEU A 28 -38.81 -42.35 -2.50
C LEU A 28 -37.94 -43.15 -3.53
N GLU A 29 -37.11 -44.18 -3.26
CA GLU A 29 -36.84 -45.09 -2.12
C GLU A 29 -35.45 -45.79 -2.20
N MET A 30 -34.98 -46.24 -1.02
CA MET A 30 -34.35 -47.53 -0.63
C MET A 30 -33.01 -48.08 -1.20
N ILE A 31 -32.08 -48.23 -0.23
CA ILE A 31 -31.26 -49.41 0.16
C ILE A 31 -30.30 -50.04 -0.88
N GLY A 32 -29.01 -49.91 -0.57
CA GLY A 32 -27.95 -50.84 -0.97
C GLY A 32 -26.79 -50.76 0.02
N LYS A 33 -26.64 -51.80 0.85
CA LYS A 33 -25.45 -52.04 1.68
C LYS A 33 -24.29 -52.40 0.76
N GLU A 34 -23.10 -51.87 1.00
CA GLU A 34 -21.87 -52.61 0.74
C GLU A 34 -20.75 -52.17 1.69
N THR A 35 -20.39 -53.12 2.54
CA THR A 35 -19.19 -53.20 3.36
C THR A 35 -18.10 -53.85 2.53
N GLU A 36 -16.91 -53.25 2.39
CA GLU A 36 -15.65 -54.00 2.26
C GLU A 36 -14.47 -53.01 2.36
N GLN A 37 -13.77 -52.99 3.49
CA GLN A 37 -12.40 -53.49 3.67
C GLN A 37 -11.31 -52.84 2.80
N ALA A 38 -10.44 -52.10 3.50
CA ALA A 38 -9.08 -51.78 3.07
C ALA A 38 -8.24 -53.07 2.92
N PRO A 39 -7.13 -52.98 2.16
CA PRO A 39 -5.87 -53.41 2.73
C PRO A 39 -4.77 -52.36 2.65
N GLU A 40 -4.10 -52.26 3.78
CA GLU A 40 -2.83 -51.62 4.08
C GLU A 40 -1.68 -52.25 3.27
N ALA A 41 -0.85 -51.43 2.62
CA ALA A 41 0.49 -51.82 2.20
C ALA A 41 1.43 -50.60 2.24
N ALA A 42 2.47 -50.75 3.05
CA ALA A 42 3.47 -49.78 3.45
C ALA A 42 4.31 -49.17 2.31
N ALA A 43 4.64 -47.88 2.45
CA ALA A 43 5.87 -47.28 1.95
C ALA A 43 6.40 -46.27 2.99
N PRO A 44 7.59 -46.46 3.58
CA PRO A 44 8.23 -45.48 4.44
C PRO A 44 9.26 -44.67 3.65
N CYS A 45 9.09 -43.36 3.57
CA CYS A 45 10.21 -42.43 3.57
C CYS A 45 9.76 -40.97 3.62
N GLN A 46 10.39 -40.25 4.56
CA GLN A 46 10.78 -38.86 4.46
C GLN A 46 9.74 -37.79 4.83
N SER A 47 9.97 -37.24 6.03
CA SER A 47 9.94 -35.80 6.30
C SER A 47 10.07 -34.97 5.02
N PHE A 48 8.97 -34.37 4.60
CA PHE A 48 9.03 -33.10 3.91
C PHE A 48 8.40 -32.05 4.82
N SER A 49 9.30 -31.26 5.40
CA SER A 49 9.07 -29.91 5.85
C SER A 49 7.92 -29.30 5.05
N SER A 50 6.93 -28.74 5.74
CA SER A 50 5.97 -27.83 5.13
C SER A 50 6.75 -26.57 4.70
N ALA A 51 7.53 -26.71 3.64
CA ALA A 51 8.02 -25.63 2.82
C ALA A 51 6.76 -25.08 2.17
N ARG A 52 6.07 -24.24 2.94
CA ARG A 52 5.08 -23.33 2.47
C ARG A 52 5.81 -22.48 1.43
N LEU A 53 5.68 -22.86 0.17
CA LEU A 53 5.90 -21.99 -0.96
C LEU A 53 4.83 -20.90 -0.89
N HIS A 54 4.91 -20.03 0.14
CA HIS A 54 4.45 -18.67 0.00
C HIS A 54 5.30 -18.15 -1.15
N ARG A 55 4.66 -18.07 -2.32
CA ARG A 55 5.19 -17.37 -3.47
C ARG A 55 5.66 -16.03 -2.92
N TYR A 56 6.97 -15.89 -2.79
CA TYR A 56 7.58 -14.68 -2.30
C TYR A 56 7.44 -13.69 -3.45
N ILE A 57 6.33 -12.96 -3.48
CA ILE A 57 6.10 -11.95 -4.50
C ILE A 57 7.03 -10.81 -4.13
N VAL A 58 8.18 -10.76 -4.81
CA VAL A 58 9.04 -9.58 -4.83
C VAL A 58 8.19 -8.47 -5.44
N ALA A 59 8.03 -7.38 -4.71
CA ALA A 59 7.30 -6.20 -5.15
C ALA A 59 8.31 -5.13 -5.54
N THR A 60 7.98 -4.32 -6.54
CA THR A 60 8.79 -3.15 -6.89
C THR A 60 8.25 -1.95 -6.15
N ILE A 61 9.07 -1.37 -5.28
CA ILE A 61 8.70 -0.28 -4.39
C ILE A 61 9.47 0.98 -4.80
N ILE A 62 8.75 2.01 -5.25
CA ILE A 62 9.32 3.35 -5.40
C ILE A 62 9.13 4.10 -4.10
N PHE A 63 10.23 4.48 -3.47
CA PHE A 63 10.26 5.12 -2.16
C PHE A 63 10.75 6.56 -2.30
N TYR A 64 9.80 7.49 -2.38
CA TYR A 64 10.11 8.92 -2.48
C TYR A 64 10.39 9.49 -1.09
N HIS A 65 11.63 9.93 -0.89
CA HIS A 65 12.09 10.45 0.38
C HIS A 65 13.01 11.64 0.20
N LYS A 66 13.28 12.35 1.31
CA LYS A 66 14.40 13.31 1.33
C LYS A 66 15.69 12.56 1.68
N PRO A 67 16.77 12.67 0.88
CA PRO A 67 18.05 12.07 1.22
C PRO A 67 18.65 12.65 2.50
N GLY A 68 19.44 11.85 3.22
CA GLY A 68 20.08 12.26 4.49
C GLY A 68 19.24 12.05 5.75
N CYS A 69 18.03 11.50 5.65
CA CYS A 69 17.22 11.10 6.82
C CYS A 69 17.56 9.67 7.26
N ALA A 70 18.12 9.51 8.47
CA ALA A 70 18.51 8.21 9.01
C ALA A 70 17.32 7.24 9.17
N THR A 71 16.15 7.75 9.56
CA THR A 71 14.92 6.95 9.70
C THR A 71 14.48 6.36 8.36
N ASN A 72 14.48 7.16 7.29
CA ASN A 72 14.11 6.68 5.96
C ASN A 72 15.10 5.64 5.44
N ALA A 73 16.40 5.81 5.72
CA ALA A 73 17.41 4.83 5.36
C ALA A 73 17.17 3.47 6.03
N ARG A 74 16.77 3.46 7.31
CA ARG A 74 16.38 2.22 8.02
C ARG A 74 15.12 1.58 7.42
N GLN A 75 14.12 2.37 7.09
CA GLN A 75 12.87 1.89 6.46
C GLN A 75 13.12 1.24 5.09
N ILE A 76 13.91 1.90 4.24
CA ILE A 76 14.33 1.35 2.95
C ILE A 76 15.09 0.03 3.15
N GLN A 77 15.99 -0.02 4.14
CA GLN A 77 16.72 -1.24 4.45
C GLN A 77 15.80 -2.37 4.94
N ALA A 78 14.80 -2.06 5.77
CA ALA A 78 13.82 -3.04 6.23
C ALA A 78 13.03 -3.65 5.05
N LEU A 79 12.58 -2.83 4.10
CA LEU A 79 11.89 -3.29 2.89
C LEU A 79 12.80 -4.16 2.00
N LYS A 80 14.08 -3.79 1.84
CA LYS A 80 15.07 -4.61 1.12
C LYS A 80 15.39 -5.92 1.83
N SER A 81 15.47 -5.91 3.16
CA SER A 81 15.67 -7.12 3.99
C SER A 81 14.45 -8.02 3.97
N ALA A 82 13.25 -7.46 3.79
CA ALA A 82 12.04 -8.16 3.40
C ALA A 82 12.02 -8.51 1.90
N GLY A 83 13.16 -8.52 1.20
CA GLY A 83 13.35 -9.09 -0.13
C GLY A 83 12.56 -8.42 -1.27
N HIS A 84 12.06 -7.20 -1.04
CA HIS A 84 11.47 -6.37 -2.09
C HIS A 84 12.55 -5.56 -2.82
N ASP A 85 12.28 -5.20 -4.07
CA ASP A 85 13.14 -4.24 -4.79
C ASP A 85 12.71 -2.82 -4.43
N VAL A 86 13.64 -2.01 -3.93
CA VAL A 86 13.33 -0.66 -3.41
C VAL A 86 14.16 0.38 -4.14
N ILE A 87 13.48 1.18 -4.94
CA ILE A 87 14.01 2.29 -5.71
C ILE A 87 13.81 3.57 -4.89
N ALA A 88 14.87 4.03 -4.24
CA ALA A 88 14.84 5.26 -3.47
C ALA A 88 14.95 6.48 -4.40
N GLN A 89 13.97 7.38 -4.36
CA GLN A 89 13.93 8.58 -5.17
C GLN A 89 13.86 9.85 -4.30
N ASP A 90 14.44 10.94 -4.78
CA ASP A 90 14.42 12.22 -4.09
C ASP A 90 13.11 12.95 -4.39
N ILE A 91 12.23 13.02 -3.38
CA ILE A 91 10.93 13.67 -3.48
C ILE A 91 11.01 15.15 -3.91
N LEU A 92 12.15 15.81 -3.66
CA LEU A 92 12.36 17.22 -3.99
C LEU A 92 12.77 17.46 -5.44
N LYS A 93 13.19 16.41 -6.15
CA LYS A 93 13.64 16.48 -7.54
C LYS A 93 12.60 15.98 -8.54
N GLU A 94 11.57 15.31 -8.03
CA GLU A 94 10.50 14.77 -8.86
C GLU A 94 9.60 15.90 -9.39
N PRO A 95 9.33 15.97 -10.70
CA PRO A 95 8.37 16.91 -11.26
C PRO A 95 6.94 16.43 -10.98
N TRP A 96 6.41 16.76 -9.81
CA TRP A 96 5.08 16.33 -9.40
C TRP A 96 3.98 16.90 -10.30
N ASP A 97 3.14 16.01 -10.82
CA ASP A 97 1.82 16.36 -11.32
C ASP A 97 0.79 16.31 -10.17
N ALA A 98 -0.18 17.24 -10.18
CA ALA A 98 -1.16 17.36 -9.11
C ALA A 98 -2.11 16.15 -9.03
N GLU A 99 -2.50 15.58 -10.18
CA GLU A 99 -3.37 14.41 -10.25
C GLU A 99 -2.61 13.16 -9.77
N GLU A 100 -1.36 12.99 -10.22
CA GLU A 100 -0.51 11.88 -9.79
C GLU A 100 -0.24 11.93 -8.28
N LEU A 101 0.10 13.12 -7.76
CA LEU A 101 0.36 13.35 -6.35
C LEU A 101 -0.90 13.10 -5.50
N ARG A 102 -2.08 13.50 -6.00
CA ARG A 102 -3.36 13.22 -5.33
C ARG A 102 -3.59 11.73 -5.11
N GLY A 103 -3.10 10.88 -6.02
CA GLY A 103 -3.18 9.43 -5.93
C GLY A 103 -2.53 8.85 -4.67
N PHE A 104 -1.47 9.47 -4.14
CA PHE A 104 -0.78 8.99 -2.94
C PHE A 104 -1.56 9.22 -1.65
N PHE A 105 -2.43 10.21 -1.61
CA PHE A 105 -3.13 10.58 -0.38
C PHE A 105 -4.40 9.77 -0.11
N GLY A 106 -4.93 9.04 -1.10
CA GLY A 106 -6.11 8.19 -0.93
C GLY A 106 -7.29 8.93 -0.27
N ASN A 107 -7.78 8.39 0.85
CA ASN A 107 -8.88 8.96 1.65
C ASN A 107 -8.40 9.82 2.83
N MET A 108 -7.10 10.14 2.90
CA MET A 108 -6.53 10.94 3.97
C MET A 108 -7.12 12.36 3.96
N PRO A 109 -7.44 12.95 5.12
CA PRO A 109 -7.86 14.34 5.19
C PRO A 109 -6.73 15.26 4.70
N VAL A 110 -7.09 16.37 4.04
CA VAL A 110 -6.14 17.30 3.39
C VAL A 110 -5.04 17.77 4.35
N ALA A 111 -5.40 18.07 5.60
CA ALA A 111 -4.43 18.51 6.61
C ALA A 111 -3.29 17.50 6.85
N SER A 112 -3.54 16.20 6.65
CA SER A 112 -2.55 15.15 6.85
C SER A 112 -1.64 14.93 5.64
N TRP A 113 -1.92 15.56 4.50
CA TRP A 113 -1.05 15.53 3.32
C TRP A 113 0.22 16.35 3.53
N PHE A 114 0.18 17.30 4.47
CA PHE A 114 1.28 18.21 4.73
C PHE A 114 2.34 17.61 5.66
N ASN A 115 3.60 17.88 5.32
CA ASN A 115 4.70 17.75 6.24
C ASN A 115 4.66 18.89 7.27
N ARG A 116 4.19 18.59 8.49
CA ARG A 116 4.11 19.55 9.60
C ARG A 116 5.46 20.14 10.01
N ASP A 117 6.57 19.49 9.64
CA ASP A 117 7.91 20.00 9.89
C ASP A 117 8.43 21.00 8.86
N ALA A 118 7.69 21.23 7.77
CA ALA A 118 8.08 22.21 6.75
C ALA A 118 8.13 23.62 7.35
N ALA A 119 9.12 24.42 6.92
CA ALA A 119 9.33 25.77 7.44
C ALA A 119 8.09 26.66 7.29
N ARG A 120 7.39 26.58 6.14
CA ARG A 120 6.19 27.37 5.85
C ARG A 120 4.96 26.92 6.63
N THR A 121 4.89 25.64 7.01
CA THR A 121 3.87 25.14 7.95
C THR A 121 4.17 25.60 9.37
N LYS A 122 5.44 25.55 9.79
CA LYS A 122 5.88 26.01 11.12
C LYS A 122 5.74 27.52 11.31
N SER A 123 5.96 28.31 10.26
CA SER A 123 5.77 29.76 10.30
C SER A 123 4.30 30.18 10.27
N GLY A 124 3.38 29.25 9.95
CA GLY A 124 1.96 29.54 9.75
C GLY A 124 1.62 30.21 8.41
N GLU A 125 2.61 30.34 7.51
CA GLU A 125 2.37 30.83 6.14
C GLU A 125 1.43 29.91 5.36
N VAL A 126 1.55 28.60 5.59
CA VAL A 126 0.63 27.58 5.09
C VAL A 126 -0.06 26.94 6.27
N ASN A 127 -1.40 27.03 6.31
CA ASN A 127 -2.21 26.38 7.34
C ASN A 127 -2.89 25.11 6.77
N PRO A 128 -2.41 23.90 7.12
CA PRO A 128 -2.98 22.64 6.63
C PRO A 128 -4.46 22.45 6.97
N ASP A 129 -4.92 22.99 8.10
CA ASP A 129 -6.25 22.73 8.63
C ASP A 129 -7.33 23.58 7.92
N THR A 130 -6.93 24.64 7.22
CA THR A 130 -7.84 25.53 6.49
C THR A 130 -7.67 25.48 4.97
N THR A 131 -6.69 24.72 4.49
CA THR A 131 -6.40 24.62 3.05
C THR A 131 -7.26 23.55 2.40
N ASP A 132 -7.93 23.88 1.28
CA ASP A 132 -8.68 22.92 0.49
C ASP A 132 -7.77 22.02 -0.36
N ALA A 133 -8.31 20.91 -0.87
CA ALA A 133 -7.56 19.90 -1.61
C ALA A 133 -6.84 20.46 -2.86
N ALA A 134 -7.49 21.34 -3.63
CA ALA A 134 -6.91 21.85 -4.87
C ALA A 134 -5.76 22.82 -4.57
N SER A 135 -5.97 23.71 -3.61
CA SER A 135 -4.94 24.63 -3.13
C SER A 135 -3.75 23.89 -2.51
N ALA A 136 -4.00 22.82 -1.74
CA ALA A 136 -2.96 22.00 -1.14
C ALA A 136 -2.04 21.36 -2.20
N LEU A 137 -2.62 20.77 -3.25
CA LEU A 137 -1.86 20.16 -4.34
C LEU A 137 -1.04 21.20 -5.10
N ALA A 138 -1.62 22.36 -5.42
CA ALA A 138 -0.91 23.44 -6.09
C ALA A 138 0.29 23.94 -5.26
N LEU A 139 0.11 24.09 -3.94
CA LEU A 139 1.20 24.45 -3.02
C LEU A 139 2.31 23.38 -2.99
N MET A 140 1.95 22.10 -2.97
CA MET A 140 2.90 20.99 -2.92
C MET A 140 3.69 20.81 -4.21
N VAL A 141 3.05 21.00 -5.37
CA VAL A 141 3.73 20.98 -6.67
C VAL A 141 4.71 22.16 -6.77
N GLY A 142 4.33 23.34 -6.27
CA GLY A 142 5.22 24.50 -6.24
C GLY A 142 6.33 24.42 -5.19
N ASP A 143 6.09 23.72 -4.08
CA ASP A 143 7.02 23.55 -2.97
C ASP A 143 6.95 22.12 -2.40
N PRO A 144 7.73 21.17 -2.95
CA PRO A 144 7.70 19.77 -2.54
C PRO A 144 8.11 19.52 -1.07
N LEU A 145 8.68 20.51 -0.37
CA LEU A 145 8.97 20.38 1.07
C LEU A 145 7.71 20.28 1.93
N LEU A 146 6.57 20.76 1.40
CA LEU A 146 5.27 20.70 2.05
C LEU A 146 4.67 19.30 2.03
N ILE A 147 5.18 18.38 1.21
CA ILE A 147 4.60 17.03 1.04
C ILE A 147 4.95 16.13 2.24
N ARG A 148 3.95 15.44 2.81
CA ARG A 148 4.14 14.36 3.81
C ARG A 148 5.05 13.28 3.24
N ARG A 149 5.96 12.77 4.08
CA ARG A 149 6.98 11.81 3.66
C ARG A 149 7.00 10.60 4.58
N PRO A 150 7.36 9.40 4.08
CA PRO A 150 7.65 9.08 2.67
C PRO A 150 6.37 9.02 1.79
N LEU A 151 6.51 9.17 0.46
CA LEU A 151 5.51 8.69 -0.49
C LEU A 151 5.97 7.36 -1.07
N ILE A 152 5.07 6.40 -1.20
CA ILE A 152 5.41 5.04 -1.58
C ILE A 152 4.45 4.55 -2.66
N ASP A 153 5.01 4.05 -3.75
CA ASP A 153 4.30 3.34 -4.83
C ASP A 153 4.78 1.88 -4.83
N VAL A 154 3.85 0.93 -4.71
CA VAL A 154 4.11 -0.51 -4.74
C VAL A 154 3.29 -1.11 -5.87
N ASP A 155 3.94 -1.42 -6.98
CA ASP A 155 3.29 -2.00 -8.17
C ASP A 155 2.00 -1.25 -8.60
N GLY A 156 1.96 0.09 -8.44
CA GLY A 156 0.83 0.96 -8.74
C GLY A 156 -0.09 1.27 -7.56
N ALA A 157 0.07 0.60 -6.42
CA ALA A 157 -0.63 0.92 -5.19
C ALA A 157 0.12 2.00 -4.41
N ARG A 158 -0.49 3.18 -4.28
CA ARG A 158 0.15 4.38 -3.73
C ARG A 158 -0.33 4.70 -2.32
N CYS A 159 0.59 5.11 -1.45
CA CYS A 159 0.28 5.60 -0.11
C CYS A 159 1.26 6.69 0.35
N ALA A 160 0.82 7.48 1.34
CA ALA A 160 1.62 8.52 1.98
C ALA A 160 1.87 8.16 3.45
N GLY A 161 3.12 7.82 3.78
CA GLY A 161 3.51 7.27 5.09
C GLY A 161 3.81 5.77 5.03
N LEU A 162 4.42 5.26 6.10
CA LEU A 162 4.74 3.83 6.24
C LEU A 162 3.65 3.05 6.99
N ASP A 163 2.72 3.77 7.61
CA ASP A 163 1.64 3.32 8.48
C ASP A 163 0.37 2.89 7.73
N HIS A 164 0.45 2.80 6.39
CA HIS A 164 -0.68 2.53 5.53
C HIS A 164 -0.43 1.31 4.62
N GLU A 165 -1.50 0.62 4.24
CA GLU A 165 -1.46 -0.28 3.09
C GLU A 165 -1.03 0.50 1.83
N PRO A 166 -0.23 -0.10 0.92
CA PRO A 166 0.17 -1.51 0.86
C PRO A 166 1.38 -1.91 1.74
N VAL A 167 2.02 -0.95 2.41
CA VAL A 167 3.36 -1.15 3.02
C VAL A 167 3.32 -2.07 4.24
N LEU A 168 2.24 -2.00 5.04
CA LEU A 168 2.04 -2.88 6.19
C LEU A 168 2.05 -4.37 5.80
N SER A 169 1.43 -4.71 4.67
CA SER A 169 1.41 -6.08 4.15
C SER A 169 2.79 -6.59 3.69
N LEU A 170 3.68 -5.69 3.27
CA LEU A 170 5.02 -6.03 2.75
C LEU A 170 6.03 -6.29 3.86
N LEU A 171 5.95 -5.53 4.95
CA LEU A 171 6.95 -5.59 6.02
C LEU A 171 6.85 -6.86 6.87
N GLY A 172 5.77 -7.64 6.75
CA GLY A 172 5.56 -8.85 7.52
C GLY A 172 5.39 -8.58 9.03
N ARG A 173 4.63 -9.45 9.71
CA ARG A 173 4.22 -9.25 11.11
C ARG A 173 5.39 -9.11 12.12
N LYS A 174 6.61 -9.50 11.74
CA LYS A 174 7.80 -9.48 12.61
C LYS A 174 8.55 -8.14 12.60
N THR A 175 8.42 -7.36 11.53
CA THR A 175 9.13 -6.08 11.36
C THR A 175 8.27 -4.89 11.78
N GLN A 176 6.95 -5.11 11.98
CA GLN A 176 6.02 -4.09 12.45
C GLN A 176 6.38 -3.60 13.86
N ASP A 177 6.72 -4.51 14.79
CA ASP A 177 7.13 -4.15 16.16
C ASP A 177 8.43 -3.32 16.21
N ASP A 178 9.39 -3.59 15.32
CA ASP A 178 10.66 -2.85 15.25
C ASP A 178 10.48 -1.43 14.66
N LEU A 179 9.43 -1.22 13.86
CA LEU A 179 9.05 0.08 13.30
C LEU A 179 8.12 0.87 14.22
N GLU A 180 7.28 0.19 15.01
CA GLU A 180 6.40 0.80 16.02
C GLU A 180 7.23 1.51 17.11
N GLY A 181 8.41 0.99 17.44
CA GLY A 181 9.40 1.68 18.28
C GLY A 181 9.82 3.06 17.75
N CYS A 182 9.71 3.30 16.43
CA CYS A 182 10.01 4.59 15.82
C CYS A 182 8.83 5.59 15.85
N LEU A 183 7.58 5.14 16.05
CA LEU A 183 6.44 6.03 16.21
C LEU A 183 6.40 6.66 17.62
N HIS A 184 7.00 6.00 18.62
CA HIS A 184 7.00 6.45 20.01
C HIS A 184 8.20 7.31 20.41
N GLU A 185 9.30 7.32 19.66
CA GLU A 185 10.49 8.12 20.00
C GLU A 185 10.51 9.51 19.34
N ALA A 186 9.36 10.17 19.28
CA ALA A 186 9.27 11.62 19.10
C ALA A 186 9.28 12.39 20.44
N ASN A 187 9.79 11.80 21.52
CA ASN A 187 10.13 12.52 22.74
C ASN A 187 11.11 11.74 23.63
N PRO A 188 12.37 12.19 23.70
CA PRO A 188 13.07 12.17 24.98
C PRO A 188 13.49 13.59 25.38
N THR A 189 12.90 14.01 26.49
CA THR A 189 13.55 14.69 27.62
C THR A 189 13.95 16.16 27.47
N ARG A 190 13.06 17.00 28.02
CA ARG A 190 13.35 17.98 29.09
C ARG A 190 14.78 17.85 29.67
N CYS A 191 15.67 18.79 29.33
CA CYS A 191 16.93 18.97 30.05
C CYS A 191 16.64 19.50 31.47
N PRO A 192 17.20 18.91 32.55
CA PRO A 192 17.17 19.54 33.85
C PRO A 192 18.15 20.72 33.86
N GLN A 193 17.70 21.82 34.44
CA GLN A 193 18.55 22.96 34.73
C GLN A 193 19.44 22.61 35.93
N THR A 194 20.71 22.96 35.88
CA THR A 194 21.56 23.12 37.05
C THR A 194 22.31 24.43 36.89
#